data_AF-A0A352HSE4-F1
#
_entry.id   AF-A0A352HSE4-F1
#
_cell.length_a   1.000
_cell.length_b   1.000
_cell.length_c   1.000
_cell.angle_alpha   90.00
_cell.angle_beta   90.00
_cell.angle_gamma   90.00
#
_symmetry.space_group_name_H-M   'P 1'
#
loop_
_entity.id
_entity.type
_entity.pdbx_description
1 polymer ?
#
loop_
_entity_poly.entity_id
_entity_poly.type
_entity_poly.pdbx_seq_one_letter_code
_entity_poly.pdbx_strand_id
1 'polypeptide(L)'
;MPMIPTPDKFPESVQSFRTLREGGYMYFDKTACIAELLRRGQYYFLCRPPRYGKSLLVSTLAEWLRGNTGLFEGLKHYPRGNKQHCVITLDLSACGYACGGTLDGYLRQYVRKWGAQQGDLYAGLNPQPGVSQLAELIHAESSRGGKVAVLIDNYDAPLLSSSGGFISKKAQLSALFDMLKAESECISFMMAVGGTPIAESPVGGSLEWLTDISRDKKYESICGFTMDEAQQLCNAMQLRPGILEQCQSRFFSDNTDDAKMLSPHEVCAALRTGIVAGHPLKRDKVQPVVSRMLDMLERGKVDSFMELMQAVIASPAYMIVGVGNYEKSYHLLFHTIALLLGHPVESESMNIAGRLDMTLRTRRFIYIFEFKLDGSAEEALQQIEEKGYALKYRADGRRIIKVGANFSRKTHTLERWEVSRDEGIVNGGTRSDCVRGVRRLSTGGSTAAARRMAGAARATACTAATGADAARGTPRPCLRSARQGSGACRWTGRGGSISHGE
;
A
#
# COMPACT_ATOMS: atom_id res chain seq x y z
N MET A 1 1.81 -20.34 -37.08
CA MET A 1 1.50 -20.83 -35.72
C MET A 1 2.63 -20.40 -34.81
N PRO A 2 2.38 -19.85 -33.61
CA PRO A 2 3.48 -19.64 -32.68
C PRO A 2 4.09 -21.01 -32.35
N MET A 3 5.42 -21.11 -32.31
CA MET A 3 6.09 -22.30 -31.80
C MET A 3 5.52 -22.61 -30.42
N ILE A 4 5.11 -23.86 -30.19
CA ILE A 4 4.66 -24.32 -28.88
C ILE A 4 5.84 -24.13 -27.93
N PRO A 5 5.79 -23.21 -26.97
CA PRO A 5 6.90 -22.98 -26.06
C PRO A 5 7.08 -24.24 -25.22
N THR A 6 8.32 -24.60 -24.92
CA THR A 6 8.59 -25.61 -23.89
C THR A 6 8.04 -25.11 -22.53
N PRO A 7 7.58 -26.00 -21.63
CA PRO A 7 6.94 -25.58 -20.37
C PRO A 7 7.77 -24.64 -19.47
N ASP A 8 9.09 -24.65 -19.59
CA ASP A 8 10.02 -23.73 -18.92
C ASP A 8 9.97 -22.29 -19.46
N LYS A 9 9.36 -22.08 -20.63
CA LYS A 9 9.23 -20.76 -21.28
C LYS A 9 7.89 -20.08 -21.01
N PHE A 10 7.13 -20.54 -20.01
CA PHE A 10 5.93 -19.85 -19.55
C PHE A 10 6.24 -18.69 -18.58
N PRO A 11 5.83 -17.45 -18.90
CA PRO A 11 6.16 -16.27 -18.10
C PRO A 11 5.21 -16.11 -16.89
N GLU A 12 5.25 -17.01 -15.91
CA GLU A 12 4.40 -16.89 -14.70
C GLU A 12 4.73 -15.64 -13.85
N SER A 13 6.01 -15.24 -13.82
CA SER A 13 6.51 -14.14 -13.00
C SER A 13 7.35 -13.11 -13.77
N VAL A 14 7.42 -13.23 -15.11
CA VAL A 14 8.21 -12.30 -15.93
C VAL A 14 7.39 -11.05 -16.20
N GLN A 15 7.84 -9.91 -15.67
CA GLN A 15 7.16 -8.61 -15.82
C GLN A 15 7.83 -7.69 -16.84
N SER A 16 9.07 -8.00 -17.24
CA SER A 16 9.83 -7.23 -18.22
C SER A 16 9.61 -7.80 -19.62
N PHE A 17 9.11 -6.97 -20.54
CA PHE A 17 8.93 -7.35 -21.94
C PHE A 17 10.26 -7.72 -22.59
N ARG A 18 11.32 -6.95 -22.32
CA ARG A 18 12.67 -7.25 -22.80
C ARG A 18 13.14 -8.64 -22.36
N THR A 19 13.06 -8.92 -21.07
CA THR A 19 13.47 -10.22 -20.50
C THR A 19 12.63 -11.37 -21.07
N LEU A 20 11.34 -11.13 -21.29
CA LEU A 20 10.43 -12.08 -21.91
C LEU A 20 10.86 -12.40 -23.35
N ARG A 21 11.15 -11.39 -24.16
CA ARG A 21 11.55 -11.55 -25.57
C ARG A 21 12.95 -12.14 -25.73
N GLU A 22 13.95 -11.58 -25.06
CA GLU A 22 15.34 -12.05 -25.10
C GLU A 22 15.49 -13.46 -24.50
N GLY A 23 14.69 -13.78 -23.48
CA GLY A 23 14.66 -15.11 -22.86
C GLY A 23 13.90 -16.17 -23.65
N GLY A 24 13.28 -15.82 -24.78
CA GLY A 24 12.47 -16.74 -25.59
C GLY A 24 11.22 -17.24 -24.88
N TYR A 25 10.68 -16.48 -23.93
CA TYR A 25 9.44 -16.81 -23.25
C TYR A 25 8.23 -16.64 -24.19
N MET A 26 7.17 -17.38 -23.90
CA MET A 26 5.89 -17.21 -24.59
C MET A 26 5.39 -15.78 -24.40
N TYR A 27 5.14 -15.07 -25.50
CA TYR A 27 4.46 -13.79 -25.48
C TYR A 27 3.13 -13.92 -26.21
N PHE A 28 2.04 -13.56 -25.55
CA PHE A 28 0.79 -13.40 -26.28
C PHE A 28 0.75 -12.02 -26.92
N ASP A 29 0.66 -11.99 -28.25
CA ASP A 29 0.83 -10.76 -29.00
C ASP A 29 -0.38 -9.82 -28.89
N LYS A 30 -0.24 -8.80 -28.05
CA LYS A 30 -1.18 -7.68 -27.86
C LYS A 30 -0.78 -6.40 -28.62
N THR A 31 0.18 -6.48 -29.54
CA THR A 31 0.75 -5.29 -30.22
C THR A 31 -0.27 -4.53 -31.07
N ALA A 32 -1.32 -5.18 -31.57
CA ALA A 32 -2.41 -4.51 -32.28
C ALA A 32 -3.19 -3.54 -31.36
N CYS A 33 -3.51 -3.97 -30.12
CA CYS A 33 -4.16 -3.11 -29.13
C CYS A 33 -3.25 -1.94 -28.74
N ILE A 34 -1.95 -2.19 -28.59
CA ILE A 34 -0.94 -1.15 -28.28
C ILE A 34 -0.85 -0.12 -29.42
N ALA A 35 -0.80 -0.57 -30.67
CA ALA A 35 -0.74 0.33 -31.83
C ALA A 35 -2.00 1.22 -31.94
N GLU A 36 -3.18 0.65 -31.69
CA GLU A 36 -4.43 1.43 -31.69
C GLU A 36 -4.50 2.41 -30.50
N LEU A 37 -4.05 1.99 -29.32
CA LEU A 37 -3.98 2.83 -28.12
C LEU A 37 -3.11 4.07 -28.35
N LEU A 38 -1.91 3.87 -28.92
CA LEU A 38 -0.97 4.95 -29.22
C LEU A 38 -1.43 5.88 -30.35
N ARG A 39 -2.41 5.47 -31.17
CA ARG A 39 -2.95 6.28 -32.28
C ARG A 39 -4.08 7.19 -31.84
N ARG A 40 -4.86 6.81 -30.83
CA ARG A 40 -6.14 7.46 -30.50
C ARG A 40 -6.02 8.63 -29.56
N GLY A 41 -5.06 8.60 -28.65
CA GLY A 41 -5.00 9.54 -27.54
C GLY A 41 -3.68 9.48 -26.81
N GLN A 42 -3.61 10.28 -25.75
CA GLN A 42 -2.35 10.58 -25.08
C GLN A 42 -2.36 10.13 -23.62
N TYR A 43 -3.49 10.28 -22.90
CA TYR A 43 -3.55 10.11 -21.45
C TYR A 43 -4.55 9.01 -21.07
N TYR A 44 -4.03 7.90 -20.55
CA TYR A 44 -4.81 6.70 -20.28
C TYR A 44 -4.72 6.23 -18.84
N PHE A 45 -5.80 5.61 -18.39
CA PHE A 45 -5.85 4.86 -17.13
C PHE A 45 -6.37 3.45 -17.38
N LEU A 46 -5.75 2.45 -16.73
CA LEU A 46 -6.18 1.05 -16.80
C LEU A 46 -6.18 0.39 -15.41
N CYS A 47 -7.36 0.05 -14.93
CA CYS A 47 -7.58 -0.81 -13.78
C CYS A 47 -7.77 -2.27 -14.23
N ARG A 48 -6.97 -3.17 -13.66
CA ARG A 48 -7.10 -4.63 -13.81
C ARG A 48 -6.71 -5.30 -12.48
N PRO A 49 -7.19 -6.50 -12.15
CA PRO A 49 -6.79 -7.19 -10.93
C PRO A 49 -5.28 -7.48 -10.91
N PRO A 50 -4.72 -7.82 -9.73
CA PRO A 50 -3.37 -8.33 -9.63
C PRO A 50 -3.13 -9.49 -10.60
N ARG A 51 -1.92 -9.59 -11.15
CA ARG A 51 -1.46 -10.67 -12.04
C ARG A 51 -2.06 -10.72 -13.45
N TYR A 52 -2.81 -9.70 -13.89
CA TYR A 52 -3.35 -9.60 -15.26
C TYR A 52 -2.36 -9.13 -16.33
N GLY A 53 -1.08 -8.94 -15.97
CA GLY A 53 -0.06 -8.47 -16.91
C GLY A 53 0.01 -6.95 -17.06
N LYS A 54 -0.50 -6.17 -16.10
CA LYS A 54 -0.38 -4.69 -16.10
C LYS A 54 1.08 -4.22 -16.21
N SER A 55 1.96 -4.75 -15.37
CA SER A 55 3.39 -4.43 -15.37
C SER A 55 4.07 -4.84 -16.69
N LEU A 56 3.66 -5.99 -17.25
CA LEU A 56 4.14 -6.43 -18.56
C LEU A 56 3.68 -5.45 -19.65
N LEU A 57 2.42 -4.99 -19.64
CA LEU A 57 1.91 -3.97 -20.56
C LEU A 57 2.70 -2.66 -20.45
N VAL A 58 2.95 -2.17 -19.23
CA VAL A 58 3.78 -0.98 -18.99
C VAL A 58 5.19 -1.17 -19.56
N SER A 59 5.81 -2.32 -19.31
CA SER A 59 7.13 -2.63 -19.86
C SER A 59 7.12 -2.71 -21.40
N THR A 60 6.10 -3.33 -22.00
CA THR A 60 5.94 -3.39 -23.47
C THR A 60 5.77 -2.01 -24.07
N LEU A 61 4.93 -1.15 -23.48
CA LEU A 61 4.76 0.24 -23.91
C LEU A 61 6.08 1.01 -23.81
N ALA A 62 6.84 0.80 -22.73
CA ALA A 62 8.13 1.46 -22.56
C ALA A 62 9.12 1.10 -23.68
N GLU A 63 9.25 -0.18 -24.02
CA GLU A 63 10.12 -0.62 -25.11
C GLU A 63 9.61 -0.17 -26.49
N TRP A 64 8.29 -0.10 -26.68
CA TRP A 64 7.68 0.42 -27.91
C TRP A 64 7.98 1.90 -28.11
N LEU A 65 7.77 2.72 -27.07
CA LEU A 65 7.95 4.16 -27.09
C LEU A 65 9.44 4.56 -27.20
N ARG A 66 10.34 3.76 -26.64
CA ARG A 66 11.80 3.87 -26.86
C ARG A 66 12.22 3.53 -28.30
N GLY A 67 11.37 2.86 -29.07
CA GLY A 67 11.65 2.49 -30.45
C GLY A 67 12.53 1.24 -30.61
N ASN A 68 12.53 0.34 -29.63
CA ASN A 68 13.35 -0.89 -29.64
C ASN A 68 12.75 -1.95 -30.58
N THR A 69 12.77 -1.70 -31.89
CA THR A 69 12.14 -2.53 -32.93
C THR A 69 12.52 -4.00 -32.89
N GLY A 70 13.78 -4.32 -32.57
CA GLY A 70 14.27 -5.71 -32.50
C GLY A 70 13.50 -6.58 -31.50
N LEU A 71 13.01 -6.02 -30.39
CA LEU A 71 12.20 -6.77 -29.41
C LEU A 71 10.82 -7.18 -29.96
N PHE A 72 10.34 -6.49 -30.99
CA PHE A 72 9.02 -6.70 -31.60
C PHE A 72 9.07 -7.51 -32.89
N GLU A 73 10.25 -8.01 -33.27
CA GLU A 73 10.39 -8.88 -34.44
C GLU A 73 9.52 -10.14 -34.29
N GLY A 74 8.80 -10.50 -35.37
CA GLY A 74 7.86 -11.61 -35.39
C GLY A 74 6.49 -11.34 -34.75
N LEU A 75 6.24 -10.12 -34.23
CA LEU A 75 4.92 -9.69 -33.75
C LEU A 75 4.12 -8.98 -34.84
N LYS A 76 2.79 -8.95 -34.69
CA LYS A 76 1.81 -8.37 -35.64
C LYS A 76 2.11 -6.90 -35.94
N HIS A 77 2.44 -6.13 -34.91
CA HIS A 77 2.82 -4.73 -35.04
C HIS A 77 4.11 -4.44 -34.29
N TYR A 78 4.86 -3.45 -34.77
CA TYR A 78 6.12 -2.98 -34.19
C TYR A 78 6.27 -1.47 -34.42
N PRO A 79 7.10 -0.77 -33.63
CA PRO A 79 7.28 0.68 -33.77
C PRO A 79 8.04 1.01 -35.08
N ARG A 80 7.33 1.28 -36.19
CA ARG A 80 7.94 1.70 -37.46
C ARG A 80 8.23 3.21 -37.47
N GLY A 81 9.50 3.61 -37.55
CA GLY A 81 9.88 5.02 -37.80
C GLY A 81 9.40 6.01 -36.75
N ASN A 82 9.08 5.56 -35.53
CA ASN A 82 8.62 6.44 -34.47
C ASN A 82 9.76 7.30 -33.94
N LYS A 83 9.51 8.61 -33.75
CA LYS A 83 10.36 9.46 -32.92
C LYS A 83 10.47 8.81 -31.54
N GLN A 84 11.69 8.50 -31.12
CA GLN A 84 11.95 7.87 -29.83
C GLN A 84 11.49 8.80 -28.71
N HIS A 85 10.79 8.24 -27.74
CA HIS A 85 10.36 8.98 -26.56
C HIS A 85 11.44 8.88 -25.48
N CYS A 86 11.61 9.96 -24.72
CA CYS A 86 12.18 9.87 -23.39
C CYS A 86 11.13 9.22 -22.47
N VAL A 87 11.32 7.95 -22.13
CA VAL A 87 10.33 7.18 -21.36
C VAL A 87 10.69 7.17 -19.87
N ILE A 88 9.91 7.90 -19.08
CA ILE A 88 9.94 7.91 -17.63
C ILE A 88 8.98 6.82 -17.13
N THR A 89 9.48 5.86 -16.35
CA THR A 89 8.70 4.72 -15.86
C THR A 89 8.73 4.70 -14.33
N LEU A 90 7.60 4.93 -13.68
CA LEU A 90 7.45 4.95 -12.24
C LEU A 90 6.73 3.69 -11.77
N ASP A 91 7.38 2.88 -10.95
CA ASP A 91 6.73 1.78 -10.21
C ASP A 91 6.51 2.23 -8.77
N LEU A 92 5.28 2.63 -8.45
CA LEU A 92 4.98 3.17 -7.13
C LEU A 92 4.92 2.10 -6.03
N SER A 93 4.96 0.81 -6.38
CA SER A 93 5.14 -0.25 -5.39
C SER A 93 6.50 -0.17 -4.68
N ALA A 94 7.49 0.47 -5.33
CA ALA A 94 8.82 0.66 -4.77
C ALA A 94 8.90 1.76 -3.70
N CYS A 95 7.82 2.53 -3.47
CA CYS A 95 7.79 3.61 -2.48
C CYS A 95 8.14 3.13 -1.06
N GLY A 96 7.76 1.88 -0.71
CA GLY A 96 8.06 1.30 0.59
C GLY A 96 9.56 1.10 0.88
N TYR A 97 10.40 1.07 -0.15
CA TYR A 97 11.86 0.88 -0.02
C TYR A 97 12.64 2.20 -0.04
N ALA A 98 11.96 3.33 -0.32
CA ALA A 98 12.62 4.63 -0.40
C ALA A 98 12.96 5.19 0.98
N CYS A 99 13.89 6.15 1.02
CA CYS A 99 14.24 6.86 2.24
C CYS A 99 13.00 7.53 2.86
N GLY A 100 12.63 7.12 4.08
CA GLY A 100 11.42 7.58 4.77
C GLY A 100 10.12 6.88 4.34
N GLY A 101 10.16 5.95 3.38
CA GLY A 101 8.98 5.20 2.92
C GLY A 101 7.89 6.07 2.29
N THR A 102 8.23 7.28 1.84
CA THR A 102 7.29 8.25 1.26
C THR A 102 7.38 8.27 -0.27
N LEU A 103 6.29 8.65 -0.94
CA LEU A 103 6.28 8.87 -2.39
C LEU A 103 7.29 9.96 -2.76
N ASP A 104 7.33 11.02 -1.96
CA ASP A 104 8.28 12.13 -2.11
C ASP A 104 9.76 11.67 -2.04
N GLY A 105 10.10 10.78 -1.10
CA GLY A 105 11.43 10.17 -1.01
C GLY A 105 11.76 9.30 -2.21
N TYR A 106 10.78 8.52 -2.69
CA TYR A 106 10.92 7.70 -3.90
C TYR A 106 11.20 8.55 -5.14
N LEU A 107 10.42 9.60 -5.37
CA LEU A 107 10.58 10.48 -6.54
C LEU A 107 11.96 11.16 -6.55
N ARG A 108 12.43 11.67 -5.40
CA ARG A 108 13.80 12.21 -5.29
C ARG A 108 14.85 11.18 -5.63
N GLN A 109 14.71 9.95 -5.13
CA GLN A 109 15.66 8.88 -5.44
C GLN A 109 15.61 8.48 -6.92
N TYR A 110 14.43 8.48 -7.52
CA TYR A 110 14.25 8.19 -8.94
C TYR A 110 14.96 9.24 -9.80
N VAL A 111 14.71 10.53 -9.58
CA VAL A 111 15.35 11.63 -10.34
C VAL A 111 16.87 11.63 -10.15
N ARG A 112 17.37 11.37 -8.92
CA ARG A 112 18.82 11.18 -8.66
C ARG A 112 19.44 10.10 -9.52
N LYS A 113 18.81 8.92 -9.54
CA LYS A 113 19.29 7.77 -10.32
C LYS A 113 19.27 8.08 -11.81
N TRP A 114 18.21 8.74 -12.29
CA TRP A 114 18.11 9.18 -13.67
C TRP A 114 19.27 10.12 -14.05
N GLY A 115 19.54 11.13 -13.23
CA GLY A 115 20.59 12.10 -13.51
C GLY A 115 22.00 11.52 -13.47
N ALA A 116 22.28 10.59 -12.55
CA ALA A 116 23.55 9.89 -12.49
C ALA A 116 23.84 9.07 -13.77
N GLN A 117 22.81 8.48 -14.38
CA GLN A 117 22.95 7.72 -15.63
C GLN A 117 23.23 8.60 -16.86
N GLN A 118 22.85 9.88 -16.80
CA GLN A 118 22.99 10.85 -17.88
C GLN A 118 24.24 11.73 -17.74
N GLY A 119 25.22 11.35 -16.90
CA GLY A 119 26.46 12.12 -16.72
C GLY A 119 26.34 13.31 -15.77
N ASP A 120 25.48 13.19 -14.75
CA ASP A 120 25.34 14.17 -13.65
C ASP A 120 24.78 15.54 -14.08
N LEU A 121 23.94 15.56 -15.12
CA LEU A 121 23.18 16.75 -15.56
C LEU A 121 22.23 17.31 -14.48
N TYR A 122 22.01 16.57 -13.39
CA TYR A 122 21.13 16.92 -12.28
C TYR A 122 21.86 16.89 -10.92
N ALA A 123 23.20 16.98 -10.92
CA ALA A 123 24.08 16.92 -9.72
C ALA A 123 23.73 17.93 -8.62
N GLY A 124 23.05 19.01 -8.96
CA GLY A 124 22.66 20.08 -8.05
C GLY A 124 21.25 19.89 -7.53
N LEU A 125 20.98 18.86 -6.74
CA LEU A 125 19.65 18.73 -6.12
C LEU A 125 19.49 19.70 -4.96
N ASN A 126 18.92 20.85 -5.33
CA ASN A 126 18.17 21.76 -4.50
C ASN A 126 17.23 20.98 -3.53
N PRO A 127 16.92 21.47 -2.33
CA PRO A 127 16.11 20.76 -1.32
C PRO A 127 14.61 20.66 -1.67
N GLN A 128 14.26 20.67 -2.96
CA GLN A 128 12.89 20.71 -3.45
C GLN A 128 12.15 19.37 -3.25
N PRO A 129 10.82 19.40 -3.14
CA PRO A 129 9.99 18.20 -3.15
C PRO A 129 10.24 17.33 -4.38
N GLY A 130 10.10 16.01 -4.24
CA GLY A 130 10.33 15.04 -5.31
C GLY A 130 9.39 15.23 -6.51
N VAL A 131 8.17 15.71 -6.28
CA VAL A 131 7.22 16.08 -7.35
C VAL A 131 7.78 17.23 -8.19
N SER A 132 8.34 18.26 -7.56
CA SER A 132 8.97 19.39 -8.27
C SER A 132 10.19 18.96 -9.07
N GLN A 133 11.04 18.09 -8.50
CA GLN A 133 12.19 17.54 -9.21
C GLN A 133 11.78 16.70 -10.43
N LEU A 134 10.67 15.96 -10.33
CA LEU A 134 10.14 15.21 -11.46
C LEU A 134 9.57 16.14 -12.54
N ALA A 135 8.90 17.23 -12.17
CA ALA A 135 8.42 18.24 -13.12
C ALA A 135 9.59 18.88 -13.89
N GLU A 136 10.65 19.29 -13.17
CA GLU A 136 11.88 19.81 -13.77
C GLU A 136 12.53 18.82 -14.74
N LEU A 137 12.55 17.53 -14.38
CA LEU A 137 13.03 16.46 -15.25
C LEU A 137 12.18 16.36 -16.53
N ILE A 138 10.85 16.34 -16.42
CA ILE A 138 9.93 16.28 -17.57
C ILE A 138 10.16 17.49 -18.49
N HIS A 139 10.25 18.69 -17.92
CA HIS A 139 10.46 19.91 -18.66
C HIS A 139 11.84 19.94 -19.36
N ALA A 140 12.89 19.51 -18.68
CA ALA A 140 14.24 19.46 -19.22
C ALA A 140 14.35 18.47 -20.40
N GLU A 141 13.76 17.28 -20.28
CA GLU A 141 13.77 16.28 -21.36
C GLU A 141 12.88 16.70 -22.54
N SER A 142 11.76 17.39 -22.27
CA SER A 142 10.90 17.99 -23.31
C SER A 142 11.63 19.09 -24.08
N SER A 143 12.32 19.99 -23.37
CA SER A 143 13.06 21.12 -23.96
C SER A 143 14.21 20.70 -24.87
N ARG A 144 14.74 19.48 -24.70
CA ARG A 144 15.74 18.90 -25.62
C ARG A 144 15.16 18.46 -26.96
N GLY A 145 13.88 18.74 -27.23
CA GLY A 145 13.17 18.37 -28.45
C GLY A 145 12.67 16.92 -28.45
N GLY A 146 12.78 16.24 -27.31
CA GLY A 146 12.32 14.86 -27.12
C GLY A 146 10.83 14.80 -26.78
N LYS A 147 10.13 13.80 -27.30
CA LYS A 147 8.78 13.46 -26.83
C LYS A 147 8.89 12.76 -25.48
N VAL A 148 8.34 13.32 -24.41
CA VAL A 148 8.37 12.65 -23.08
C VAL A 148 7.15 11.75 -22.94
N ALA A 149 7.36 10.51 -22.50
CA ALA A 149 6.29 9.60 -22.14
C ALA A 149 6.41 9.19 -20.66
N VAL A 150 5.29 9.22 -19.92
CA VAL A 150 5.25 8.89 -18.50
C VAL A 150 4.39 7.65 -18.28
N LEU A 151 4.98 6.58 -17.78
CA LEU A 151 4.28 5.33 -17.48
C LEU A 151 4.31 5.07 -15.98
N ILE A 152 3.15 4.87 -15.36
CA ILE A 152 3.00 4.68 -13.92
C ILE A 152 2.39 3.30 -13.67
N ASP A 153 3.15 2.42 -13.03
CA ASP A 153 2.69 1.12 -12.55
C ASP A 153 2.32 1.18 -11.07
N ASN A 154 1.33 0.36 -10.70
CA ASN A 154 0.79 0.24 -9.35
C ASN A 154 0.48 1.60 -8.71
N TYR A 155 -0.25 2.47 -9.41
CA TYR A 155 -0.48 3.86 -9.00
C TYR A 155 -1.06 3.99 -7.57
N ASP A 156 -1.84 3.00 -7.14
CA ASP A 156 -2.54 2.91 -5.87
C ASP A 156 -1.68 2.34 -4.73
N ALA A 157 -0.49 1.78 -5.03
CA ALA A 157 0.37 1.17 -4.03
C ALA A 157 0.78 2.09 -2.86
N PRO A 158 1.07 3.39 -3.05
CA PRO A 158 1.39 4.29 -1.94
C PRO A 158 0.26 4.38 -0.90
N LEU A 159 -1.00 4.35 -1.34
CA LEU A 159 -2.17 4.39 -0.46
C LEU A 159 -2.33 3.11 0.37
N LEU A 160 -1.90 1.97 -0.19
CA LEU A 160 -2.02 0.64 0.43
C LEU A 160 -0.86 0.29 1.37
N SER A 161 0.22 1.07 1.34
CA SER A 161 1.40 0.82 2.18
C SER A 161 1.11 1.03 3.67
N SER A 162 1.80 0.31 4.55
CA SER A 162 1.60 0.41 6.02
C SER A 162 2.29 1.63 6.65
N SER A 163 3.31 2.19 6.01
CA SER A 163 4.15 3.25 6.59
C SER A 163 3.61 4.65 6.28
N GLY A 164 3.39 5.50 7.28
CA GLY A 164 2.91 6.87 7.10
C GLY A 164 1.38 7.02 7.03
N GLY A 165 0.89 8.21 7.38
CA GLY A 165 -0.55 8.49 7.47
C GLY A 165 -1.25 8.58 6.11
N PHE A 166 -2.46 8.03 6.01
CA PHE A 166 -3.28 8.01 4.79
C PHE A 166 -3.49 9.39 4.18
N ILE A 167 -3.79 10.41 5.01
CA ILE A 167 -4.00 11.80 4.55
C ILE A 167 -2.75 12.33 3.83
N SER A 168 -1.56 12.10 4.38
CA SER A 168 -0.31 12.54 3.77
C SER A 168 -0.04 11.80 2.46
N LYS A 169 -0.30 10.50 2.40
CA LYS A 169 -0.16 9.70 1.16
C LYS A 169 -1.10 10.16 0.07
N LYS A 170 -2.38 10.39 0.41
CA LYS A 170 -3.38 10.95 -0.50
C LYS A 170 -2.89 12.30 -1.04
N ALA A 171 -2.46 13.20 -0.17
CA ALA A 171 -1.95 14.51 -0.57
C ALA A 171 -0.74 14.41 -1.50
N GLN A 172 0.23 13.53 -1.20
CA GLN A 172 1.40 13.30 -2.06
C GLN A 172 1.01 12.73 -3.43
N LEU A 173 0.09 11.77 -3.46
CA LEU A 173 -0.34 11.13 -4.71
C LEU A 173 -1.21 12.08 -5.55
N SER A 174 -2.11 12.86 -4.95
CA SER A 174 -2.82 13.95 -5.62
C SER A 174 -1.85 14.97 -6.20
N ALA A 175 -0.87 15.44 -5.41
CA ALA A 175 0.14 16.39 -5.89
C ALA A 175 0.94 15.87 -7.09
N LEU A 176 1.27 14.57 -7.12
CA LEU A 176 1.91 13.94 -8.28
C LEU A 176 1.02 14.04 -9.54
N PHE A 177 -0.25 13.64 -9.44
CA PHE A 177 -1.14 13.64 -10.61
C PHE A 177 -1.57 15.06 -11.04
N ASP A 178 -1.74 15.98 -10.10
CA ASP A 178 -2.01 17.39 -10.38
C ASP A 178 -0.81 18.04 -11.10
N MET A 179 0.43 17.70 -10.69
CA MET A 179 1.64 18.12 -11.39
C MET A 179 1.70 17.53 -12.80
N LEU A 180 1.43 16.24 -12.99
CA LEU A 180 1.45 15.61 -14.31
C LEU A 180 0.40 16.23 -15.25
N LYS A 181 -0.76 16.65 -14.71
CA LYS A 181 -1.76 17.41 -15.45
C LYS A 181 -1.23 18.77 -15.87
N ALA A 182 -0.54 19.48 -14.98
CA ALA A 182 0.09 20.78 -15.27
C ALA A 182 1.19 20.67 -16.33
N GLU A 183 1.96 19.57 -16.34
CA GLU A 183 3.01 19.28 -17.31
C GLU A 183 2.50 18.59 -18.60
N SER A 184 1.18 18.56 -18.84
CA SER A 184 0.59 17.87 -19.99
C SER A 184 1.14 18.35 -21.34
N GLU A 185 1.47 19.62 -21.51
CA GLU A 185 2.09 20.12 -22.75
C GLU A 185 3.47 19.51 -23.03
N CYS A 186 4.21 19.11 -21.99
CA CYS A 186 5.51 18.44 -22.11
C CYS A 186 5.36 16.91 -22.32
N ILE A 187 4.22 16.33 -21.95
CA ILE A 187 3.99 14.88 -21.93
C ILE A 187 3.24 14.47 -23.20
N SER A 188 3.94 13.80 -24.11
CA SER A 188 3.36 13.30 -25.35
C SER A 188 2.52 12.02 -25.20
N PHE A 189 2.74 11.26 -24.13
CA PHE A 189 1.96 10.06 -23.79
C PHE A 189 2.05 9.76 -22.29
N MET A 190 0.94 9.39 -21.67
CA MET A 190 0.90 8.93 -20.29
C MET A 190 -0.03 7.74 -20.12
N MET A 191 0.40 6.77 -19.31
CA MET A 191 -0.48 5.71 -18.85
C MET A 191 -0.26 5.42 -17.38
N ALA A 192 -1.34 5.40 -16.61
CA ALA A 192 -1.35 4.93 -15.22
C ALA A 192 -2.13 3.61 -15.11
N VAL A 193 -1.57 2.63 -14.41
CA VAL A 193 -2.20 1.33 -14.19
C VAL A 193 -2.25 0.97 -12.71
N GLY A 194 -3.28 0.24 -12.28
CA GLY A 194 -3.41 -0.18 -10.88
C GLY A 194 -4.52 -1.20 -10.63
N GLY A 195 -4.76 -1.49 -9.35
CA GLY A 195 -5.79 -2.42 -8.89
C GLY A 195 -7.11 -1.75 -8.48
N THR A 196 -7.08 -0.46 -8.17
CA THR A 196 -8.22 0.32 -7.69
C THR A 196 -8.78 1.19 -8.84
N PRO A 197 -10.08 1.13 -9.18
CA PRO A 197 -10.69 2.01 -10.19
C PRO A 197 -10.65 3.50 -9.79
N ILE A 198 -10.65 4.43 -10.77
CA ILE A 198 -10.67 5.88 -10.50
C ILE A 198 -11.85 6.27 -9.59
N ALA A 199 -13.04 5.76 -9.89
CA ALA A 199 -14.28 6.05 -9.16
C ALA A 199 -14.23 5.62 -7.68
N GLU A 200 -13.38 4.66 -7.33
CA GLU A 200 -13.20 4.14 -5.98
C GLU A 200 -11.93 4.70 -5.31
N SER A 201 -11.13 5.47 -6.06
CA SER A 201 -9.83 5.95 -5.62
C SER A 201 -9.95 7.21 -4.77
N PRO A 202 -9.29 7.29 -3.59
CA PRO A 202 -9.25 8.49 -2.76
C PRO A 202 -8.66 9.73 -3.45
N VAL A 203 -7.91 9.53 -4.54
CA VAL A 203 -7.31 10.57 -5.40
C VAL A 203 -8.03 10.71 -6.75
N GLY A 204 -9.25 10.16 -6.87
CA GLY A 204 -10.02 10.11 -8.12
C GLY A 204 -10.14 11.48 -8.82
N GLY A 205 -10.40 12.56 -8.08
CA GLY A 205 -10.49 13.91 -8.65
C GLY A 205 -9.21 14.40 -9.36
N SER A 206 -8.02 13.97 -8.90
CA SER A 206 -6.74 14.27 -9.56
C SER A 206 -6.47 13.38 -10.78
N LEU A 207 -7.29 12.33 -11.01
CA LEU A 207 -7.15 11.35 -12.09
C LEU A 207 -8.23 11.50 -13.18
N GLU A 208 -9.31 12.26 -12.93
CA GLU A 208 -10.46 12.41 -13.84
C GLU A 208 -10.13 12.94 -15.24
N TRP A 209 -8.96 13.55 -15.41
CA TRP A 209 -8.48 14.02 -16.71
C TRP A 209 -7.88 12.89 -17.58
N LEU A 210 -7.65 11.70 -17.01
CA LEU A 210 -7.21 10.52 -17.74
C LEU A 210 -8.41 9.80 -18.38
N THR A 211 -8.20 9.24 -19.57
CA THR A 211 -9.21 8.39 -20.22
C THR A 211 -9.18 7.00 -19.60
N ASP A 212 -10.19 6.64 -18.81
CA ASP A 212 -10.34 5.29 -18.24
C ASP A 212 -10.78 4.28 -19.32
N ILE A 213 -9.82 3.46 -19.77
CA ILE A 213 -10.05 2.42 -20.78
C ILE A 213 -10.39 1.06 -20.14
N SER A 214 -10.59 1.01 -18.82
CA SER A 214 -10.77 -0.27 -18.12
C SER A 214 -11.97 -1.05 -18.62
N ARG A 215 -13.07 -0.37 -18.95
CA ARG A 215 -14.32 -0.98 -19.44
C ARG A 215 -14.53 -0.82 -20.95
N ASP A 216 -13.55 -0.29 -21.68
CA ASP A 216 -13.67 -0.15 -23.14
C ASP A 216 -13.45 -1.52 -23.80
N LYS A 217 -14.47 -2.01 -24.51
CA LYS A 217 -14.45 -3.30 -25.22
C LYS A 217 -13.28 -3.43 -26.20
N LYS A 218 -12.77 -2.32 -26.75
CA LYS A 218 -11.63 -2.34 -27.67
C LYS A 218 -10.31 -2.73 -27.00
N TYR A 219 -10.18 -2.43 -25.71
CA TYR A 219 -8.99 -2.73 -24.91
C TYR A 219 -9.25 -3.85 -23.90
N GLU A 220 -10.36 -4.56 -24.03
CA GLU A 220 -10.71 -5.68 -23.15
C GLU A 220 -9.60 -6.72 -23.10
N SER A 221 -9.05 -7.08 -24.26
CA SER A 221 -7.99 -8.08 -24.43
C SER A 221 -6.57 -7.54 -24.27
N ILE A 222 -6.37 -6.25 -23.93
CA ILE A 222 -5.02 -5.64 -23.83
C ILE A 222 -4.15 -6.29 -22.74
N CYS A 223 -4.78 -6.83 -21.71
CA CYS A 223 -4.20 -7.53 -20.58
C CYS A 223 -4.99 -8.82 -20.35
N GLY A 224 -4.32 -9.90 -19.96
CA GLY A 224 -4.97 -11.19 -19.79
C GLY A 224 -5.10 -12.02 -21.06
N PHE A 225 -5.61 -13.24 -20.91
CA PHE A 225 -5.95 -14.13 -22.01
C PHE A 225 -7.45 -14.10 -22.26
N THR A 226 -7.88 -14.06 -23.52
CA THR A 226 -9.25 -14.45 -23.83
C THR A 226 -9.40 -15.96 -23.70
N MET A 227 -10.65 -16.45 -23.56
CA MET A 227 -10.90 -17.89 -23.53
C MET A 227 -10.38 -18.59 -24.79
N ASP A 228 -10.56 -17.99 -25.97
CA ASP A 228 -10.08 -18.54 -27.24
C ASP A 228 -8.55 -18.64 -27.27
N GLU A 229 -7.85 -17.62 -26.78
CA GLU A 229 -6.39 -17.60 -26.71
C GLU A 229 -5.86 -18.69 -25.78
N ALA A 230 -6.47 -18.85 -24.60
CA ALA A 230 -6.10 -19.89 -23.66
C ALA A 230 -6.44 -21.30 -24.18
N GLN A 231 -7.58 -21.47 -24.88
CA GLN A 231 -7.98 -22.75 -25.45
C GLN A 231 -7.06 -23.17 -26.61
N GLN A 232 -6.63 -22.22 -27.45
CA GLN A 232 -5.63 -22.48 -28.48
C GLN A 232 -4.33 -23.01 -27.88
N LEU A 233 -3.88 -22.46 -26.74
CA LEU A 233 -2.71 -22.94 -26.03
C LEU A 233 -2.91 -24.35 -25.46
N CYS A 234 -4.06 -24.62 -24.84
CA CYS A 234 -4.37 -25.95 -24.32
C CYS A 234 -4.37 -27.00 -25.41
N ASN A 235 -4.98 -26.68 -26.57
CA ASN A 235 -5.02 -27.57 -27.73
C ASN A 235 -3.62 -27.82 -28.29
N ALA A 236 -2.82 -26.75 -28.43
CA ALA A 236 -1.45 -26.85 -28.93
C ALA A 236 -0.56 -27.71 -28.00
N MET A 237 -0.81 -27.68 -26.70
CA MET A 237 -0.10 -28.50 -25.71
C MET A 237 -0.73 -29.87 -25.43
N GLN A 238 -1.79 -30.25 -26.15
CA GLN A 238 -2.51 -31.51 -25.98
C GLN A 238 -3.00 -31.73 -24.52
N LEU A 239 -3.39 -30.64 -23.85
CA LEU A 239 -3.86 -30.68 -22.48
C LEU A 239 -5.33 -31.14 -22.40
N ARG A 240 -5.71 -31.71 -21.25
CA ARG A 240 -7.07 -32.26 -21.05
C ARG A 240 -8.15 -31.18 -21.22
N PRO A 241 -9.29 -31.52 -21.85
CA PRO A 241 -10.47 -30.65 -21.86
C PRO A 241 -10.90 -30.28 -20.43
N GLY A 242 -11.33 -29.04 -20.21
CA GLY A 242 -11.84 -28.56 -18.91
C GLY A 242 -10.80 -27.97 -17.95
N ILE A 243 -9.50 -27.97 -18.28
CA ILE A 243 -8.47 -27.34 -17.43
C ILE A 243 -8.76 -25.84 -17.21
N LEU A 244 -9.31 -25.15 -18.21
CA LEU A 244 -9.63 -23.73 -18.13
C LEU A 244 -10.92 -23.41 -17.38
N GLU A 245 -11.80 -24.39 -17.14
CA GLU A 245 -13.06 -24.16 -16.38
C GLU A 245 -12.78 -23.76 -14.92
N GLN A 246 -11.61 -24.14 -14.40
CA GLN A 246 -11.15 -23.83 -13.05
C GLN A 246 -10.39 -22.49 -12.96
N CYS A 247 -10.00 -21.89 -14.10
CA CYS A 247 -9.41 -20.55 -14.13
C CYS A 247 -10.52 -19.53 -13.86
N GLN A 248 -10.71 -19.20 -12.59
CA GLN A 248 -11.73 -18.25 -12.16
C GLN A 248 -11.29 -16.82 -12.46
N SER A 249 -11.80 -16.24 -13.53
CA SER A 249 -12.00 -14.80 -13.51
C SER A 249 -13.09 -14.27 -14.40
N ARG A 250 -14.10 -13.71 -13.73
CA ARG A 250 -14.97 -12.67 -14.26
C ARG A 250 -14.37 -11.35 -13.79
N PHE A 251 -13.61 -10.66 -14.64
CA PHE A 251 -13.31 -9.26 -14.38
C PHE A 251 -14.33 -8.42 -15.15
N PHE A 252 -15.07 -7.57 -14.42
CA PHE A 252 -16.24 -6.77 -14.83
C PHE A 252 -17.61 -7.45 -14.99
N SER A 253 -17.72 -8.77 -15.03
CA SER A 253 -18.99 -9.39 -15.42
C SER A 253 -20.00 -9.54 -14.27
N ASP A 254 -20.69 -8.45 -13.93
CA ASP A 254 -22.07 -8.56 -13.42
C ASP A 254 -23.07 -8.83 -14.56
N ASN A 255 -22.65 -8.61 -15.82
CA ASN A 255 -23.41 -8.92 -17.05
C ASN A 255 -22.91 -10.18 -17.75
N THR A 256 -23.81 -10.93 -18.38
CA THR A 256 -23.51 -12.17 -19.13
C THR A 256 -22.74 -11.94 -20.44
N ASP A 257 -22.70 -10.70 -20.92
CA ASP A 257 -22.18 -10.32 -22.25
C ASP A 257 -20.73 -9.79 -22.23
N ASP A 258 -20.10 -9.65 -21.06
CA ASP A 258 -18.71 -9.22 -20.95
C ASP A 258 -17.76 -10.39 -21.24
N ALA A 259 -16.66 -10.14 -21.96
CA ALA A 259 -15.76 -11.22 -22.32
C ALA A 259 -15.04 -11.75 -21.08
N LYS A 260 -15.02 -13.08 -20.94
CA LYS A 260 -14.30 -13.75 -19.86
C LYS A 260 -12.80 -13.64 -20.13
N MET A 261 -12.15 -12.73 -19.43
CA MET A 261 -10.70 -12.60 -19.42
C MET A 261 -10.09 -13.46 -18.32
N LEU A 262 -9.08 -14.25 -18.69
CA LEU A 262 -8.35 -15.15 -17.81
C LEU A 262 -7.02 -14.53 -17.36
N SER A 263 -6.67 -14.75 -16.09
CA SER A 263 -5.39 -14.32 -15.53
C SER A 263 -4.22 -15.07 -16.20
N PRO A 264 -3.20 -14.36 -16.75
CA PRO A 264 -2.01 -14.99 -17.32
C PRO A 264 -1.28 -15.92 -16.36
N HIS A 265 -1.24 -15.56 -15.08
CA HIS A 265 -0.64 -16.39 -14.05
C HIS A 265 -1.38 -17.73 -13.90
N GLU A 266 -2.73 -17.70 -13.85
CA GLU A 266 -3.53 -18.92 -13.70
C GLU A 266 -3.44 -19.80 -14.94
N VAL A 267 -3.52 -19.21 -16.13
CA VAL A 267 -3.36 -19.91 -17.41
C VAL A 267 -1.97 -20.54 -17.50
N CYS A 268 -0.90 -19.78 -17.29
CA CYS A 268 0.46 -20.33 -17.37
C CYS A 268 0.69 -21.46 -16.35
N ALA A 269 0.17 -21.31 -15.13
CA ALA A 269 0.33 -22.34 -14.11
C ALA A 269 -0.52 -23.59 -14.37
N ALA A 270 -1.70 -23.42 -14.95
CA ALA A 270 -2.52 -24.51 -15.47
C ALA A 270 -1.81 -25.28 -16.58
N LEU A 271 -1.21 -24.55 -17.54
CA LEU A 271 -0.47 -25.13 -18.65
C LEU A 271 0.79 -25.87 -18.17
N ARG A 272 1.52 -25.34 -17.18
CA ARG A 272 2.75 -25.97 -16.66
C ARG A 272 2.48 -27.24 -15.87
N THR A 273 1.48 -27.24 -15.00
CA THR A 273 1.31 -28.32 -14.02
C THR A 273 0.25 -29.36 -14.42
N GLY A 274 -0.50 -29.14 -15.50
CA GLY A 274 -1.60 -30.02 -15.94
C GLY A 274 -2.79 -30.06 -14.96
N ILE A 275 -2.73 -29.18 -13.97
CA ILE A 275 -3.68 -28.89 -12.89
C ILE A 275 -3.67 -27.36 -12.83
N VAL A 276 -4.79 -26.67 -12.59
CA VAL A 276 -4.67 -25.23 -12.31
C VAL A 276 -3.85 -25.10 -11.02
N ALA A 277 -2.68 -24.44 -11.05
CA ALA A 277 -2.01 -24.07 -9.81
C ALA A 277 -2.92 -23.06 -9.11
N GLY A 278 -3.70 -23.63 -8.22
CA GLY A 278 -5.10 -23.33 -8.14
C GLY A 278 -5.74 -24.30 -7.16
N HIS A 279 -5.16 -24.41 -5.97
CA HIS A 279 -6.06 -24.16 -4.85
C HIS A 279 -6.91 -22.97 -5.27
N PRO A 280 -8.25 -23.06 -5.18
CA PRO A 280 -9.09 -21.91 -5.41
C PRO A 280 -8.36 -20.71 -4.82
N LEU A 281 -8.47 -19.54 -5.44
CA LEU A 281 -8.68 -18.41 -4.58
C LEU A 281 -9.93 -18.80 -3.75
N LYS A 282 -9.71 -19.56 -2.66
CA LYS A 282 -10.45 -19.36 -1.45
C LYS A 282 -10.45 -17.84 -1.37
N ARG A 283 -11.59 -17.28 -1.03
CA ARG A 283 -11.72 -15.86 -0.68
C ARG A 283 -10.81 -15.44 0.50
N ASP A 284 -9.72 -16.18 0.76
CA ASP A 284 -8.68 -16.05 1.74
C ASP A 284 -7.43 -15.48 1.05
N LYS A 285 -7.44 -14.18 0.79
CA LYS A 285 -6.30 -13.25 0.99
C LYS A 285 -6.55 -11.83 0.50
N VAL A 286 -7.69 -11.55 -0.12
CA VAL A 286 -8.35 -10.25 0.11
C VAL A 286 -9.71 -10.56 0.70
N GLN A 287 -9.72 -10.80 2.01
CA GLN A 287 -11.00 -10.78 2.72
C GLN A 287 -11.57 -9.36 2.53
N PRO A 288 -12.81 -9.20 2.05
CA PRO A 288 -13.49 -7.91 2.09
C PRO A 288 -13.32 -7.32 3.49
N VAL A 289 -13.19 -5.99 3.60
CA VAL A 289 -12.97 -5.31 4.90
C VAL A 289 -13.99 -5.82 5.94
N VAL A 290 -15.24 -5.98 5.49
CA VAL A 290 -16.35 -6.58 6.24
C VAL A 290 -16.03 -8.00 6.77
N SER A 291 -15.50 -8.89 5.93
CA SER A 291 -15.13 -10.26 6.34
C SER A 291 -13.97 -10.30 7.32
N ARG A 292 -13.01 -9.36 7.22
CA ARG A 292 -11.89 -9.24 8.17
C ARG A 292 -12.38 -8.77 9.53
N MET A 293 -13.22 -7.74 9.54
CA MET A 293 -13.85 -7.23 10.75
C MET A 293 -14.67 -8.32 11.46
N LEU A 294 -15.42 -9.12 10.70
CA LEU A 294 -16.17 -10.26 11.21
C LEU A 294 -15.25 -11.28 11.90
N ASP A 295 -14.18 -11.74 11.23
CA ASP A 295 -13.23 -12.71 11.78
C ASP A 295 -12.55 -12.18 13.05
N MET A 296 -12.21 -10.88 13.09
CA MET A 296 -11.64 -10.24 14.27
C MET A 296 -12.60 -10.27 15.47
N LEU A 297 -13.88 -9.95 15.26
CA LEU A 297 -14.93 -10.00 16.28
C LEU A 297 -15.27 -11.44 16.70
N GLU A 298 -15.28 -12.41 15.78
CA GLU A 298 -15.51 -13.81 16.14
C GLU A 298 -14.36 -14.41 16.96
N ARG A 299 -13.14 -13.87 16.82
CA ARG A 299 -11.93 -14.30 17.52
C ARG A 299 -11.56 -13.47 18.75
N GLY A 300 -12.29 -12.40 19.07
CA GLY A 300 -11.94 -11.56 20.22
C GLY A 300 -10.78 -10.58 19.99
N LYS A 301 -10.37 -10.34 18.74
CA LYS A 301 -9.25 -9.46 18.38
C LYS A 301 -9.70 -7.99 18.29
N VAL A 302 -9.97 -7.39 19.45
CA VAL A 302 -10.52 -6.03 19.54
C VAL A 302 -9.59 -4.98 18.96
N ASP A 303 -8.30 -4.99 19.30
CA ASP A 303 -7.37 -3.95 18.85
C ASP A 303 -7.27 -3.91 17.32
N SER A 304 -7.12 -5.07 16.68
CA SER A 304 -7.10 -5.18 15.22
C SER A 304 -8.42 -4.73 14.57
N PHE A 305 -9.55 -4.98 15.24
CA PHE A 305 -10.85 -4.49 14.78
C PHE A 305 -10.93 -2.97 14.89
N MET A 306 -10.50 -2.38 16.00
CA MET A 306 -10.54 -0.93 16.23
C MET A 306 -9.59 -0.16 15.31
N GLU A 307 -8.41 -0.70 15.03
CA GLU A 307 -7.48 -0.16 14.01
C GLU A 307 -8.11 -0.15 12.61
N LEU A 308 -8.78 -1.24 12.23
CA LEU A 308 -9.44 -1.33 10.92
C LEU A 308 -10.67 -0.41 10.84
N MET A 309 -11.41 -0.24 11.95
CA MET A 309 -12.50 0.72 12.07
C MET A 309 -12.00 2.16 11.94
N GLN A 310 -10.90 2.52 12.62
CA GLN A 310 -10.25 3.82 12.49
C GLN A 310 -9.91 4.13 11.02
N ALA A 311 -9.38 3.14 10.29
CA ALA A 311 -9.06 3.29 8.87
C ALA A 311 -10.30 3.47 7.98
N VAL A 312 -11.40 2.76 8.26
CA VAL A 312 -12.66 2.90 7.52
C VAL A 312 -13.31 4.26 7.78
N ILE A 313 -13.33 4.71 9.03
CA ILE A 313 -13.92 6.00 9.43
C ILE A 313 -13.11 7.18 8.88
N ALA A 314 -11.78 7.04 8.77
CA ALA A 314 -10.90 8.04 8.18
C ALA A 314 -10.98 8.12 6.64
N SER A 315 -11.81 7.29 5.98
CA SER A 315 -11.96 7.29 4.52
C SER A 315 -12.81 8.48 4.01
N PRO A 316 -12.51 9.07 2.83
CA PRO A 316 -13.09 10.36 2.40
C PRO A 316 -14.59 10.38 2.08
N ALA A 317 -15.29 9.25 2.12
CA ALA A 317 -16.71 9.17 1.73
C ALA A 317 -17.68 9.82 2.73
N TYR A 318 -17.24 10.15 3.96
CA TYR A 318 -18.12 10.71 4.99
C TYR A 318 -17.68 12.10 5.45
N MET A 319 -17.65 13.07 4.52
CA MET A 319 -17.67 14.50 4.86
C MET A 319 -19.07 15.04 5.20
N ILE A 320 -20.05 14.17 5.49
CA ILE A 320 -21.38 14.58 5.99
C ILE A 320 -21.43 14.38 7.51
N VAL A 321 -20.60 15.10 8.25
CA VAL A 321 -20.83 15.32 9.69
C VAL A 321 -20.90 16.82 9.93
N GLY A 322 -21.84 17.46 9.22
CA GLY A 322 -22.15 18.90 9.32
C GLY A 322 -23.47 19.18 10.05
N VAL A 323 -24.00 18.24 10.83
CA VAL A 323 -25.31 18.41 11.49
C VAL A 323 -25.18 18.26 13.01
N GLY A 324 -24.69 19.32 13.66
CA GLY A 324 -24.96 19.71 15.06
C GLY A 324 -24.65 18.76 16.23
N ASN A 325 -24.42 17.46 16.01
CA ASN A 325 -24.30 16.46 17.06
C ASN A 325 -23.31 15.35 16.66
N TYR A 326 -22.03 15.71 16.57
CA TYR A 326 -20.91 14.90 16.10
C TYR A 326 -20.81 13.50 16.75
N GLU A 327 -21.10 13.40 18.05
CA GLU A 327 -21.04 12.13 18.79
C GLU A 327 -22.08 11.13 18.26
N LYS A 328 -23.30 11.59 17.98
CA LYS A 328 -24.36 10.78 17.37
C LYS A 328 -24.04 10.35 15.95
N SER A 329 -23.27 11.14 15.21
CA SER A 329 -22.87 10.79 13.84
C SER A 329 -21.85 9.66 13.81
N TYR A 330 -20.86 9.66 14.72
CA TYR A 330 -19.93 8.53 14.84
C TYR A 330 -20.61 7.28 15.38
N HIS A 331 -21.53 7.45 16.32
CA HIS A 331 -22.38 6.37 16.82
C HIS A 331 -23.22 5.73 15.70
N LEU A 332 -23.89 6.54 14.86
CA LEU A 332 -24.66 6.06 13.71
C LEU A 332 -23.79 5.37 12.65
N LEU A 333 -22.59 5.89 12.39
CA LEU A 333 -21.63 5.28 11.47
C LEU A 333 -21.17 3.91 11.97
N PHE A 334 -20.80 3.82 13.25
CA PHE A 334 -20.40 2.57 13.88
C PHE A 334 -21.56 1.55 13.88
N HIS A 335 -22.78 2.01 14.18
CA HIS A 335 -23.99 1.19 14.13
C HIS A 335 -24.27 0.66 12.72
N THR A 336 -24.15 1.49 11.70
CA THR A 336 -24.38 1.11 10.29
C THR A 336 -23.37 0.06 9.83
N ILE A 337 -22.09 0.25 10.16
CA ILE A 337 -21.04 -0.74 9.86
C ILE A 337 -21.32 -2.06 10.59
N ALA A 338 -21.73 -2.00 11.86
CA ALA A 338 -22.05 -3.19 12.65
C ALA A 338 -23.29 -3.95 12.11
N LEU A 339 -24.31 -3.24 11.59
CA LEU A 339 -25.45 -3.85 10.89
C LEU A 339 -25.02 -4.55 9.59
N LEU A 340 -24.16 -3.92 8.79
CA LEU A 340 -23.62 -4.49 7.56
C LEU A 340 -22.76 -5.75 7.80
N LEU A 341 -22.20 -5.90 9.01
CA LEU A 341 -21.49 -7.09 9.45
C LEU A 341 -22.42 -8.27 9.79
N GLY A 342 -23.74 -8.09 9.73
CA GLY A 342 -24.71 -9.19 9.89
C GLY A 342 -24.86 -9.72 11.32
N HIS A 343 -24.41 -8.98 12.33
CA HIS A 343 -24.58 -9.32 13.74
C HIS A 343 -25.79 -8.60 14.36
N PRO A 344 -26.44 -9.19 15.38
CA PRO A 344 -27.44 -8.49 16.17
C PRO A 344 -26.75 -7.35 16.94
N VAL A 345 -26.99 -6.12 16.49
CA VAL A 345 -26.53 -4.90 17.15
C VAL A 345 -27.68 -4.30 17.93
N GLU A 346 -27.51 -4.14 19.24
CA GLU A 346 -28.42 -3.33 20.05
C GLU A 346 -27.74 -1.99 20.31
N SER A 347 -28.32 -0.94 19.74
CA SER A 347 -27.85 0.43 19.85
C SER A 347 -28.83 1.25 20.66
N GLU A 348 -28.33 2.17 21.49
CA GLU A 348 -29.15 3.00 22.38
C GLU A 348 -30.05 2.20 23.35
N SER A 349 -29.61 1.02 23.78
CA SER A 349 -30.43 0.19 24.68
C SER A 349 -30.54 0.87 26.06
N MET A 350 -31.76 1.17 26.49
CA MET A 350 -32.04 1.79 27.78
C MET A 350 -31.94 0.72 28.88
N ASN A 351 -31.02 0.90 29.83
CA ASN A 351 -30.94 0.10 31.05
C ASN A 351 -31.37 0.93 32.26
N ILE A 352 -31.69 0.28 33.37
CA ILE A 352 -32.08 0.92 34.65
C ILE A 352 -31.02 1.93 35.17
N ALA A 353 -29.77 1.83 34.73
CA ALA A 353 -28.65 2.69 35.15
C ALA A 353 -28.25 3.80 34.15
N GLY A 354 -28.73 3.77 32.91
CA GLY A 354 -28.31 4.73 31.87
C GLY A 354 -28.47 4.22 30.43
N ARG A 355 -28.17 5.11 29.47
CA ARG A 355 -28.15 4.84 28.03
C ARG A 355 -26.77 4.29 27.66
N LEU A 356 -26.76 3.04 27.20
CA LEU A 356 -25.56 2.39 26.67
C LEU A 356 -25.48 2.69 25.17
N ASP A 357 -24.29 3.05 24.69
CA ASP A 357 -24.11 3.42 23.30
C ASP A 357 -24.34 2.23 22.36
N MET A 358 -23.59 1.15 22.52
CA MET A 358 -23.75 0.00 21.63
C MET A 358 -23.34 -1.33 22.24
N THR A 359 -24.09 -2.38 21.92
CA THR A 359 -23.63 -3.77 22.10
C THR A 359 -23.64 -4.55 20.80
N LEU A 360 -22.63 -5.41 20.65
CA LEU A 360 -22.50 -6.33 19.52
C LEU A 360 -22.37 -7.76 20.06
N ARG A 361 -23.13 -8.68 19.48
CA ARG A 361 -23.10 -10.09 19.89
C ARG A 361 -22.57 -10.99 18.79
N THR A 362 -21.60 -11.82 19.13
CA THR A 362 -21.12 -12.92 18.28
C THR A 362 -21.51 -14.27 18.87
N ARG A 363 -21.02 -15.37 18.29
CA ARG A 363 -21.20 -16.72 18.86
C ARG A 363 -20.53 -16.91 20.22
N ARG A 364 -19.42 -16.19 20.50
CA ARG A 364 -18.58 -16.41 21.68
C ARG A 364 -18.44 -15.19 22.59
N PHE A 365 -18.69 -14.00 22.05
CA PHE A 365 -18.41 -12.74 22.73
C PHE A 365 -19.63 -11.82 22.73
N ILE A 366 -19.74 -11.05 23.81
CA ILE A 366 -20.60 -9.88 23.91
C ILE A 366 -19.68 -8.68 24.07
N TYR A 367 -19.76 -7.76 23.14
CA TYR A 367 -19.04 -6.50 23.17
C TYR A 367 -19.93 -5.39 23.69
N ILE A 368 -19.40 -4.60 24.62
CA ILE A 368 -20.05 -3.42 25.18
C ILE A 368 -19.16 -2.23 24.84
N PHE A 369 -19.66 -1.33 23.99
CA PHE A 369 -18.95 -0.15 23.56
C PHE A 369 -19.56 1.09 24.22
N GLU A 370 -18.67 1.97 24.66
CA GLU A 370 -19.02 3.33 25.07
C GLU A 370 -18.09 4.30 24.35
N PHE A 371 -18.66 5.37 23.80
CA PHE A 371 -17.95 6.34 22.99
C PHE A 371 -17.86 7.70 23.71
N LYS A 372 -16.76 8.41 23.47
CA LYS A 372 -16.56 9.80 23.86
C LYS A 372 -16.12 10.62 22.66
N LEU A 373 -16.48 11.90 22.69
CA LEU A 373 -16.03 12.89 21.70
C LEU A 373 -15.22 13.97 22.42
N ASP A 374 -13.97 14.14 22.01
CA ASP A 374 -12.98 15.04 22.62
C ASP A 374 -12.78 14.81 24.15
N GLY A 375 -12.97 13.56 24.60
CA GLY A 375 -12.73 13.12 25.98
C GLY A 375 -11.59 12.10 26.05
N SER A 376 -11.69 11.10 26.93
CA SER A 376 -10.72 9.99 27.01
C SER A 376 -11.37 8.60 26.89
N ALA A 377 -10.58 7.62 26.45
CA ALA A 377 -11.02 6.22 26.35
C ALA A 377 -11.19 5.58 27.74
N GLU A 378 -10.39 6.03 28.71
CA GLU A 378 -10.45 5.62 30.11
C GLU A 378 -11.77 6.05 30.78
N GLU A 379 -12.22 7.29 30.56
CA GLU A 379 -13.52 7.77 31.05
C GLU A 379 -14.68 6.97 30.44
N ALA A 380 -14.60 6.64 29.15
CA ALA A 380 -15.59 5.79 28.49
C ALA A 380 -15.65 4.39 29.13
N LEU A 381 -14.49 3.79 29.40
CA LEU A 381 -14.42 2.47 30.03
C LEU A 381 -14.90 2.50 31.49
N GLN A 382 -14.57 3.54 32.24
CA GLN A 382 -15.04 3.74 33.61
C GLN A 382 -16.57 3.88 33.67
N GLN A 383 -17.16 4.60 32.71
CA GLN A 383 -18.62 4.73 32.59
C GLN A 383 -19.29 3.36 32.39
N ILE A 384 -18.70 2.44 31.61
CA ILE A 384 -19.22 1.08 31.45
C ILE A 384 -19.27 0.33 32.79
N GLU A 385 -18.22 0.46 33.61
CA GLU A 385 -18.12 -0.21 34.91
C GLU A 385 -19.09 0.37 35.94
N GLU A 386 -19.12 1.70 36.09
CA GLU A 386 -19.97 2.40 37.06
C GLU A 386 -21.46 2.16 36.80
N LYS A 387 -21.85 2.12 35.52
CA LYS A 387 -23.23 1.86 35.12
C LYS A 387 -23.59 0.38 35.12
N GLY A 388 -22.63 -0.52 35.33
CA GLY A 388 -22.87 -1.94 35.42
C GLY A 388 -23.48 -2.56 34.16
N TYR A 389 -23.17 -2.02 32.97
CA TYR A 389 -23.80 -2.44 31.72
C TYR A 389 -23.60 -3.93 31.38
N ALA A 390 -22.53 -4.53 31.89
CA ALA A 390 -22.24 -5.95 31.75
C ALA A 390 -23.18 -6.87 32.55
N LEU A 391 -23.90 -6.36 33.56
CA LEU A 391 -24.67 -7.18 34.51
C LEU A 391 -25.75 -8.01 33.82
N LYS A 392 -26.48 -7.43 32.85
CA LYS A 392 -27.58 -8.10 32.12
C LYS A 392 -27.12 -9.27 31.23
N TYR A 393 -25.82 -9.37 30.96
CA TYR A 393 -25.24 -10.39 30.10
C TYR A 393 -24.54 -11.52 30.86
N ARG A 394 -24.47 -11.46 32.20
CA ARG A 394 -23.74 -12.47 32.98
C ARG A 394 -24.32 -13.88 32.86
N ALA A 395 -25.63 -14.02 32.67
CA ALA A 395 -26.30 -15.30 32.50
C ALA A 395 -26.25 -15.85 31.06
N ASP A 396 -25.73 -15.09 30.11
CA ASP A 396 -25.75 -15.43 28.68
C ASP A 396 -24.71 -16.50 28.30
N GLY A 397 -23.65 -16.64 29.11
CA GLY A 397 -22.59 -17.64 28.91
C GLY A 397 -21.52 -17.27 27.89
N ARG A 398 -21.73 -16.21 27.08
CA ARG A 398 -20.69 -15.61 26.23
C ARG A 398 -19.70 -14.76 27.05
N ARG A 399 -18.46 -14.63 26.56
CA ARG A 399 -17.42 -13.79 27.20
C ARG A 399 -17.71 -12.31 26.97
N ILE A 400 -17.66 -11.50 28.02
CA ILE A 400 -17.94 -10.07 27.93
C ILE A 400 -16.63 -9.31 27.71
N ILE A 401 -16.61 -8.44 26.70
CA ILE A 401 -15.51 -7.53 26.40
C ILE A 401 -16.05 -6.10 26.39
N LYS A 402 -15.47 -5.24 27.22
CA LYS A 402 -15.83 -3.83 27.37
C LYS A 402 -14.80 -2.99 26.62
N VAL A 403 -15.27 -2.02 25.84
CA VAL A 403 -14.43 -1.18 24.99
C VAL A 403 -14.82 0.28 25.18
N GLY A 404 -13.92 1.07 25.75
CA GLY A 404 -14.05 2.53 25.81
C GLY A 404 -13.30 3.15 24.64
N ALA A 405 -13.92 4.06 23.89
CA ALA A 405 -13.34 4.62 22.66
C ALA A 405 -13.54 6.14 22.58
N ASN A 406 -12.48 6.87 22.20
CA ASN A 406 -12.51 8.32 22.05
C ASN A 406 -12.34 8.75 20.58
N PHE A 407 -13.25 9.60 20.12
CA PHE A 407 -13.19 10.28 18.83
C PHE A 407 -12.70 11.71 19.01
N SER A 408 -12.01 12.22 17.99
CA SER A 408 -11.56 13.62 17.96
C SER A 408 -12.25 14.39 16.85
N ARG A 409 -12.81 15.56 17.19
CA ARG A 409 -13.33 16.51 16.17
C ARG A 409 -12.21 17.05 15.30
N LYS A 410 -10.99 17.15 15.83
CA LYS A 410 -9.84 17.72 15.10
C LYS A 410 -9.34 16.78 14.01
N THR A 411 -9.28 15.47 14.28
CA THR A 411 -8.78 14.48 13.31
C THR A 411 -9.90 13.80 12.52
N HIS A 412 -11.16 14.06 12.89
CA HIS A 412 -12.35 13.45 12.31
C HIS A 412 -12.30 11.90 12.28
N THR A 413 -11.70 11.30 13.31
CA THR A 413 -11.56 9.85 13.41
C THR A 413 -11.48 9.39 14.86
N LEU A 414 -11.45 8.07 15.06
CA LEU A 414 -11.17 7.41 16.34
C LEU A 414 -9.70 7.69 16.71
N GLU A 415 -9.43 8.23 17.91
CA GLU A 415 -8.07 8.60 18.33
C GLU A 415 -7.44 7.53 19.23
N ARG A 416 -8.21 6.99 20.19
CA ARG A 416 -7.73 6.02 21.18
C ARG A 416 -8.87 5.12 21.68
N TRP A 417 -8.53 3.91 22.13
CA TRP A 417 -9.45 2.99 22.80
C TRP A 417 -8.77 2.20 23.92
N GLU A 418 -9.56 1.72 24.87
CA GLU A 418 -9.15 0.89 26.01
C GLU A 418 -10.08 -0.32 26.13
N VAL A 419 -9.53 -1.45 26.57
CA VAL A 419 -10.24 -2.75 26.57
C VAL A 419 -10.16 -3.41 27.94
N SER A 420 -11.32 -3.79 28.49
CA SER A 420 -11.46 -4.63 29.69
C SER A 420 -12.15 -5.94 29.36
N ARG A 421 -11.71 -7.06 29.95
CA ARG A 421 -12.24 -8.41 29.69
C ARG A 421 -12.71 -9.03 31.00
N ASP A 422 -13.98 -9.44 31.06
CA ASP A 422 -14.48 -10.21 32.19
C ASP A 422 -14.21 -11.71 31.94
N GLU A 423 -13.47 -12.36 32.83
CA GLU A 423 -13.33 -13.82 32.81
C GLU A 423 -14.64 -14.44 33.29
N GLY A 424 -15.39 -15.05 32.35
CA GLY A 424 -16.61 -15.77 32.67
C GLY A 424 -16.34 -16.95 33.60
N ILE A 425 -17.27 -17.21 34.52
CA ILE A 425 -17.23 -18.37 35.43
C ILE A 425 -17.28 -19.64 34.58
N VAL A 426 -16.16 -20.37 34.50
CA VAL A 426 -16.13 -21.72 33.93
C VAL A 426 -16.49 -22.69 35.06
N ASN A 427 -17.58 -23.43 34.87
CA ASN A 427 -17.94 -24.53 35.76
C ASN A 427 -16.84 -25.61 35.72
N GLY A 428 -16.19 -25.81 36.87
CA GLY A 428 -15.50 -27.06 37.24
C GLY A 428 -14.03 -27.21 36.84
N GLY A 429 -13.14 -27.22 37.84
CA GLY A 429 -11.83 -27.87 37.73
C GLY A 429 -10.63 -26.96 37.95
N THR A 430 -10.10 -27.00 39.17
CA THR A 430 -8.89 -26.33 39.67
C THR A 430 -7.67 -26.38 38.75
N ARG A 431 -7.08 -25.21 38.47
CA ARG A 431 -5.63 -25.01 38.52
C ARG A 431 -5.32 -23.59 39.00
N SER A 432 -4.84 -23.52 40.24
CA SER A 432 -4.29 -22.35 40.88
C SER A 432 -2.97 -21.99 40.20
N ASP A 433 -2.90 -20.79 39.60
CA ASP A 433 -1.68 -19.99 39.57
C ASP A 433 -2.03 -18.58 40.06
N CYS A 434 -2.08 -18.45 41.38
CA CYS A 434 -2.14 -17.16 42.07
C CYS A 434 -0.76 -16.50 42.02
N VAL A 435 -0.60 -15.41 41.26
CA VAL A 435 0.36 -14.35 41.59
C VAL A 435 -0.43 -13.08 41.88
N ARG A 436 -0.88 -12.94 43.13
CA ARG A 436 -1.28 -11.64 43.71
C ARG A 436 -0.24 -11.23 44.74
N GLY A 437 0.51 -10.19 44.44
CA GLY A 437 1.25 -9.40 45.42
C GLY A 437 0.45 -8.18 45.84
N VAL A 438 -0.38 -8.30 46.87
CA VAL A 438 -0.85 -7.16 47.67
C VAL A 438 -0.40 -7.42 49.10
N ARG A 439 0.41 -6.51 49.66
CA ARG A 439 0.53 -6.38 51.13
C ARG A 439 0.01 -5.01 51.55
N ARG A 440 -1.02 -5.07 52.39
CA ARG A 440 -1.57 -4.00 53.23
C ARG A 440 -0.53 -3.48 54.21
N LEU A 441 -0.66 -2.21 54.61
CA LEU A 441 -0.28 -1.75 55.94
C LEU A 441 -1.33 -0.78 56.48
N SER A 442 -2.03 -1.18 57.53
CA SER A 442 -2.51 -0.28 58.57
C SER A 442 -2.45 -1.01 59.91
N THR A 443 -1.64 -0.49 60.82
CA THR A 443 -1.86 -0.48 62.28
C THR A 443 -0.83 0.49 62.87
N GLY A 444 -1.30 1.53 63.56
CA GLY A 444 -0.45 2.45 64.30
C GLY A 444 -0.03 1.90 65.66
N GLY A 445 0.93 2.60 66.29
CA GLY A 445 1.12 2.57 67.74
C GLY A 445 2.50 2.12 68.24
N SER A 446 3.33 3.12 68.53
CA SER A 446 4.23 3.22 69.70
C SER A 446 5.40 2.23 69.86
N THR A 447 6.64 2.72 69.72
CA THR A 447 7.55 3.05 70.85
C THR A 447 9.01 3.17 70.37
N ALA A 448 9.71 4.11 71.01
CA ALA A 448 11.14 4.11 71.35
C ALA A 448 12.21 4.23 70.23
N ALA A 449 12.85 5.39 70.27
CA ALA A 449 14.20 5.72 69.84
C ALA A 449 15.27 4.69 70.24
N ALA A 450 16.32 4.57 69.40
CA ALA A 450 17.68 5.03 69.72
C ALA A 450 18.75 4.42 68.78
N ARG A 451 19.65 5.31 68.28
CA ARG A 451 21.10 5.12 68.01
C ARG A 451 21.47 4.09 66.91
N ARG A 452 22.46 4.29 66.05
CA ARG A 452 23.67 5.13 66.02
C ARG A 452 24.24 5.08 64.58
N MET A 453 24.81 6.21 64.14
CA MET A 453 26.06 6.40 63.37
C MET A 453 26.45 5.42 62.24
N ALA A 454 27.01 5.83 61.09
CA ALA A 454 27.60 7.08 60.61
C ALA A 454 27.97 6.92 59.10
N GLY A 455 28.28 8.06 58.46
CA GLY A 455 29.06 8.13 57.21
C GLY A 455 28.19 8.41 55.98
N ALA A 456 27.96 9.68 55.61
CA ALA A 456 28.81 10.47 54.71
C ALA A 456 28.74 9.98 53.24
N ALA A 457 28.47 10.78 52.22
CA ALA A 457 28.28 12.20 52.09
C ALA A 457 27.42 12.54 50.85
N ARG A 458 26.74 13.69 50.99
CA ARG A 458 26.18 14.61 49.98
C ARG A 458 27.11 14.84 48.78
N ALA A 459 26.69 15.45 47.67
CA ALA A 459 25.40 15.79 47.09
C ALA A 459 25.70 16.36 45.70
N THR A 460 24.77 16.08 44.80
CA THR A 460 24.27 16.84 43.65
C THR A 460 24.78 18.28 43.49
N ALA A 461 25.28 18.58 42.30
CA ALA A 461 25.48 19.93 41.78
C ALA A 461 24.15 20.50 41.23
N CYS A 462 23.92 21.77 41.52
CA CYS A 462 22.79 22.57 41.06
C CYS A 462 23.27 23.62 40.05
N THR A 463 22.55 23.73 38.93
CA THR A 463 22.12 24.94 38.19
C THR A 463 23.06 26.06 37.76
N ALA A 464 22.80 26.47 36.51
CA ALA A 464 22.85 27.83 35.93
C ALA A 464 24.24 28.40 35.60
N ALA A 465 24.45 29.26 34.61
CA ALA A 465 23.76 29.71 33.41
C ALA A 465 24.77 30.62 32.66
N THR A 466 24.44 31.01 31.43
CA THR A 466 24.96 32.17 30.67
C THR A 466 26.36 32.12 30.03
N GLY A 467 26.42 32.62 28.77
CA GLY A 467 27.51 33.53 28.36
C GLY A 467 28.36 33.13 27.17
N ALA A 468 27.92 33.56 25.97
CA ALA A 468 28.66 34.13 24.83
C ALA A 468 30.18 33.92 24.58
N ASP A 469 30.46 33.90 23.27
CA ASP A 469 31.64 34.42 22.54
C ASP A 469 32.80 33.51 22.08
N ALA A 470 32.86 33.42 20.75
CA ALA A 470 33.99 33.74 19.86
C ALA A 470 35.27 32.88 19.85
N ALA A 471 35.36 32.14 18.74
CA ALA A 471 36.43 32.24 17.73
C ALA A 471 37.70 31.34 17.81
N ARG A 472 38.04 30.87 16.59
CA ARG A 472 39.34 30.41 16.04
C ARG A 472 39.78 28.96 16.32
N GLY A 473 40.13 28.28 15.23
CA GLY A 473 41.02 27.12 15.27
C GLY A 473 40.74 26.05 14.21
N THR A 474 41.10 26.32 12.96
CA THR A 474 41.24 25.31 11.91
C THR A 474 42.32 24.26 12.24
N PRO A 475 42.32 23.11 11.55
CA PRO A 475 42.69 21.81 12.10
C PRO A 475 44.11 21.37 11.72
N ARG A 476 44.66 20.36 12.42
CA ARG A 476 45.71 19.49 11.87
C ARG A 476 45.78 18.08 12.51
N PRO A 477 46.39 17.12 11.79
CA PRO A 477 46.04 15.69 11.80
C PRO A 477 47.14 14.77 12.35
N CYS A 478 46.83 13.48 12.55
CA CYS A 478 47.81 12.38 12.64
C CYS A 478 47.19 11.14 11.94
N LEU A 479 47.68 10.65 10.80
CA LEU A 479 48.86 9.76 10.59
C LEU A 479 48.82 8.57 11.57
N ARG A 480 48.57 7.31 11.18
CA ARG A 480 49.15 6.39 10.16
C ARG A 480 49.68 5.16 10.92
N SER A 481 49.18 3.97 10.57
CA SER A 481 49.98 2.74 10.42
C SER A 481 49.19 1.88 9.43
N ALA A 482 49.61 1.60 8.20
CA ALA A 482 50.81 0.95 7.68
C ALA A 482 50.92 -0.53 8.09
N ARG A 483 50.36 -1.43 7.25
CA ARG A 483 51.01 -2.71 6.92
C ARG A 483 50.94 -2.96 5.41
N GLN A 484 52.10 -3.32 4.89
CA GLN A 484 52.43 -3.60 3.51
C GLN A 484 51.91 -4.98 3.08
N GLY A 485 51.66 -5.12 1.78
CA GLY A 485 51.48 -6.39 1.08
C GLY A 485 51.68 -6.14 -0.41
N SER A 486 52.88 -6.45 -0.88
CA SER A 486 53.44 -6.24 -2.22
C SER A 486 52.76 -7.03 -3.34
N GLY A 487 52.69 -6.42 -4.53
CA GLY A 487 52.41 -7.09 -5.79
C GLY A 487 52.62 -6.14 -6.97
N ALA A 488 53.85 -6.14 -7.50
CA ALA A 488 54.29 -5.26 -8.58
C ALA A 488 53.80 -5.75 -9.96
N CYS A 489 53.43 -4.80 -10.83
CA CYS A 489 53.71 -4.88 -12.28
C CYS A 489 53.84 -3.45 -12.85
N ARG A 490 55.01 -3.16 -13.43
CA ARG A 490 55.44 -1.93 -14.13
C ARG A 490 54.62 -1.75 -15.42
N TRP A 491 54.13 -0.55 -15.79
CA TRP A 491 54.80 0.65 -16.33
C TRP A 491 55.59 0.47 -17.64
N THR A 492 55.01 1.00 -18.73
CA THR A 492 55.57 1.94 -19.74
C THR A 492 54.36 2.45 -20.54
N GLY A 493 54.09 3.72 -20.85
CA GLY A 493 54.90 4.93 -20.94
C GLY A 493 54.82 5.51 -22.36
N ARG A 494 54.45 6.80 -22.48
CA ARG A 494 54.38 7.67 -23.70
C ARG A 494 53.07 7.53 -24.50
N GLY A 495 52.35 8.59 -24.88
CA GLY A 495 52.73 9.97 -25.14
C GLY A 495 52.48 10.24 -26.63
N GLY A 496 51.48 11.04 -26.97
CA GLY A 496 51.14 11.34 -28.37
C GLY A 496 49.93 12.27 -28.48
N SER A 497 50.20 13.48 -28.92
CA SER A 497 49.33 14.64 -29.05
C SER A 497 48.74 14.77 -30.46
N ILE A 498 47.55 15.40 -30.55
CA ILE A 498 47.04 16.27 -31.64
C ILE A 498 46.75 15.64 -33.01
N SER A 499 45.50 15.76 -33.47
CA SER A 499 45.15 16.55 -34.68
C SER A 499 43.64 16.59 -34.96
N HIS A 500 43.14 17.81 -35.16
CA HIS A 500 41.90 18.17 -35.85
C HIS A 500 42.02 18.00 -37.37
N GLY A 501 40.86 17.95 -38.04
CA GLY A 501 40.65 18.06 -39.51
C GLY A 501 39.78 16.90 -39.99
N GLU A 502 38.61 17.07 -40.62
CA GLU A 502 37.88 18.22 -41.18
C GLU A 502 36.37 18.01 -40.98
#